data_AF-A0A2N1J995-F1
#
_entry.id   AF-A0A2N1J995-F1
#
_cell.length_a   1.000
_cell.length_b   1.000
_cell.length_c   1.000
_cell.angle_alpha   90.00
_cell.angle_beta   90.00
_cell.angle_gamma   90.00
#
_symmetry.space_group_name_H-M   'P 1'
#
loop_
_entity.id
_entity.type
_entity.pdbx_description
1 polymer ?
#
loop_
_entity_poly.entity_id
_entity_poly.type
_entity_poly.pdbx_seq_one_letter_code
_entity_poly.pdbx_strand_id
1 'polypeptide(L)'
;MAQATPEVNPSYLQWKNPEMLAFLSAQKGGVAPGTSILDASNVMEYFSTSPFYDRHSNNEHVRMQSTALIAQIMAQSVQSHAELMQSIARRYQEELRRFTGFEFALVHARTPCFVIYKHWRRSPERVDPPLSVYYIINDCIYQAPDLYTILSTRLQSSMMGLKKTLELQREHRSTFTPRRGYYGRFLVAEDAEQDEKATSPSDAS
;
A
#
# COMPACT_ATOMS: atom_id res chain seq x y z
N MET A 1 4.40 -2.24 -36.23
CA MET A 1 5.20 -2.61 -35.05
C MET A 1 4.41 -2.18 -33.82
N ALA A 2 3.76 -3.13 -33.13
CA ALA A 2 3.04 -2.82 -31.90
C ALA A 2 4.08 -2.42 -30.84
N GLN A 3 4.03 -1.19 -30.36
CA GLN A 3 4.82 -0.76 -29.21
C GLN A 3 4.40 -1.63 -28.03
N ALA A 4 5.33 -2.41 -27.49
CA ALA A 4 5.12 -3.12 -26.23
C ALA A 4 4.78 -2.07 -25.17
N THR A 5 3.56 -2.10 -24.64
CA THR A 5 3.18 -1.25 -23.52
C THR A 5 4.17 -1.51 -22.38
N PRO A 6 4.71 -0.48 -21.72
CA PRO A 6 5.64 -0.69 -20.63
C PRO A 6 4.94 -1.57 -19.58
N GLU A 7 5.55 -2.71 -19.23
CA GLU A 7 5.02 -3.58 -18.18
C GLU A 7 5.05 -2.80 -16.86
N VAL A 8 3.87 -2.33 -16.44
CA VAL A 8 3.72 -1.63 -15.17
C VAL A 8 3.76 -2.67 -14.06
N ASN A 9 4.80 -2.63 -13.24
CA ASN A 9 4.90 -3.48 -12.06
C ASN A 9 3.78 -3.11 -11.06
N PRO A 10 2.82 -4.02 -10.81
CA PRO A 10 1.65 -3.71 -9.97
C PRO A 10 2.00 -3.49 -8.50
N SER A 11 3.16 -3.95 -8.04
CA SER A 11 3.64 -3.80 -6.65
C SER A 11 3.93 -2.35 -6.24
N TYR A 12 4.24 -1.47 -7.20
CA TYR A 12 4.51 -0.05 -6.93
C TYR A 12 3.29 0.85 -7.20
N LEU A 13 2.17 0.26 -7.62
CA LEU A 13 0.97 1.00 -7.94
C LEU A 13 0.14 1.25 -6.67
N GLN A 14 -0.11 2.52 -6.38
CA GLN A 14 -1.16 2.94 -5.47
C GLN A 14 -2.40 3.28 -6.30
N TRP A 15 -3.55 2.73 -5.92
CA TRP A 15 -4.79 2.98 -6.65
C TRP A 15 -5.90 3.49 -5.72
N LYS A 16 -6.67 4.48 -6.20
CA LYS A 16 -7.82 5.07 -5.51
C LYS A 16 -8.88 5.45 -6.54
N ASN A 17 -10.16 5.30 -6.20
CA ASN A 17 -11.28 5.75 -7.02
C ASN A 17 -12.13 6.77 -6.24
N PRO A 18 -11.91 8.08 -6.45
CA PRO A 18 -12.63 9.11 -5.72
C PRO A 18 -14.12 9.15 -6.05
N GLU A 19 -14.52 8.84 -7.29
CA GLU A 19 -15.92 8.85 -7.71
C GLU A 19 -16.75 7.81 -6.96
N MET A 20 -16.22 6.58 -6.85
CA MET A 20 -16.87 5.52 -6.08
C MET A 20 -16.93 5.87 -4.59
N LEU A 21 -15.88 6.49 -4.04
CA LEU A 21 -15.88 6.92 -2.64
C LEU A 21 -16.88 8.05 -2.39
N ALA A 22 -17.02 8.99 -3.33
CA ALA A 22 -18.03 10.05 -3.26
C ALA A 22 -19.44 9.45 -3.28
N PHE A 23 -19.70 8.50 -4.18
CA PHE A 23 -20.97 7.77 -4.22
C PHE A 23 -21.30 7.05 -2.91
N LEU A 24 -20.34 6.29 -2.35
CA LEU A 24 -20.53 5.59 -1.08
C LEU A 24 -20.70 6.57 0.09
N SER A 25 -20.02 7.72 0.06
CA SER A 25 -20.17 8.76 1.09
C SER A 25 -21.55 9.42 1.06
N ALA A 26 -22.11 9.64 -0.14
CA ALA A 26 -23.45 10.17 -0.33
C ALA A 26 -24.52 9.20 0.18
N GLN A 27 -24.34 7.90 -0.08
CA GLN A 27 -25.25 6.85 0.43
C GLN A 27 -25.26 6.77 1.97
N LYS A 28 -24.11 7.00 2.62
CA LYS A 28 -23.99 6.95 4.09
C LYS A 28 -24.36 8.26 4.81
N GLY A 29 -24.68 9.33 4.08
CA GLY A 29 -25.02 10.62 4.68
C GLY A 29 -23.83 11.40 5.25
N GLY A 30 -22.63 11.16 4.69
CA GLY A 30 -21.39 11.77 5.18
C GLY A 30 -20.73 10.97 6.31
N VAL A 31 -19.42 11.14 6.43
CA VAL A 31 -18.57 10.39 7.37
C VAL A 31 -17.80 11.40 8.20
N ALA A 32 -17.67 11.13 9.50
CA ALA A 32 -16.92 12.01 10.40
C ALA A 32 -15.47 12.19 9.92
N PRO A 33 -14.85 13.36 10.11
CA PRO A 33 -13.47 13.57 9.70
C PRO A 33 -12.56 12.59 10.44
N GLY A 34 -11.79 11.80 9.68
CA GLY A 34 -10.86 10.80 10.21
C GLY A 34 -11.37 9.35 10.23
N THR A 35 -12.63 9.09 9.87
CA THR A 35 -13.12 7.73 9.63
C THR A 35 -13.15 7.41 8.14
N SER A 36 -12.79 6.17 7.76
CA SER A 36 -12.88 5.74 6.37
C SER A 36 -14.35 5.56 5.98
N ILE A 37 -14.66 5.89 4.73
CA ILE A 37 -16.00 5.66 4.13
C ILE A 37 -16.23 4.16 3.90
N LEU A 38 -15.15 3.37 3.89
CA LEU A 38 -15.18 1.94 3.67
C LEU A 38 -15.49 1.19 4.97
N ASP A 39 -16.35 0.17 4.85
CA ASP A 39 -16.72 -0.79 5.88
C ASP A 39 -16.62 -2.21 5.31
N ALA A 40 -16.74 -3.23 6.17
CA ALA A 40 -16.72 -4.63 5.75
C ALA A 40 -17.77 -4.99 4.67
N SER A 41 -18.87 -4.24 4.58
CA SER A 41 -19.94 -4.47 3.60
C SER A 41 -19.64 -3.94 2.20
N ASN A 42 -18.89 -2.83 2.08
CA ASN A 42 -18.67 -2.15 0.80
C ASN A 42 -17.22 -2.27 0.29
N VAL A 43 -16.28 -2.67 1.14
CA VAL A 43 -14.85 -2.70 0.78
C VAL A 43 -14.55 -3.63 -0.39
N MET A 44 -15.27 -4.75 -0.50
CA MET A 44 -15.09 -5.70 -1.61
C MET A 44 -15.63 -5.14 -2.94
N GLU A 45 -16.73 -4.38 -2.89
CA GLU A 45 -17.27 -3.67 -4.05
C GLU A 45 -16.29 -2.59 -4.51
N TYR A 46 -15.73 -1.82 -3.57
CA TYR A 46 -14.68 -0.86 -3.86
C TYR A 46 -13.45 -1.52 -4.49
N PHE A 47 -12.98 -2.64 -3.93
CA PHE A 47 -11.84 -3.40 -4.47
C PHE A 47 -12.09 -3.89 -5.90
N SER A 48 -13.33 -4.24 -6.26
CA SER A 48 -13.69 -4.70 -7.62
C SER A 48 -13.48 -3.66 -8.72
N THR A 49 -13.42 -2.38 -8.35
CA THR A 49 -13.16 -1.28 -9.29
C THR A 49 -11.67 -1.06 -9.56
N SER A 50 -10.81 -1.74 -8.79
CA SER A 50 -9.36 -1.62 -8.90
C SER A 50 -8.77 -2.49 -10.02
N PRO A 51 -7.60 -2.11 -10.57
CA PRO A 51 -6.89 -2.92 -11.57
C PRO A 51 -6.32 -4.22 -11.00
N PHE A 52 -6.30 -4.36 -9.67
CA PHE A 52 -5.85 -5.58 -8.98
C PHE A 52 -6.92 -6.67 -8.98
N TYR A 53 -8.17 -6.30 -9.21
CA TYR A 53 -9.28 -7.24 -9.25
C TYR A 53 -9.34 -7.95 -10.61
N ASP A 54 -9.35 -9.28 -10.56
CA ASP A 54 -9.46 -10.12 -11.74
C ASP A 54 -10.93 -10.47 -12.01
N ARG A 55 -11.42 -10.11 -13.20
CA ARG A 55 -12.80 -10.41 -13.62
C ARG A 55 -13.04 -11.89 -13.90
N HIS A 56 -12.00 -12.71 -14.02
CA HIS A 56 -12.12 -14.16 -14.14
C HIS A 56 -12.19 -14.86 -12.78
N SER A 57 -12.19 -14.10 -11.68
CA SER A 57 -12.29 -14.67 -10.33
C SER A 57 -13.67 -15.25 -10.06
N ASN A 58 -13.72 -16.22 -9.14
CA ASN A 58 -14.97 -16.79 -8.67
C ASN A 58 -15.89 -15.72 -8.07
N ASN A 59 -15.33 -14.65 -7.48
CA ASN A 59 -16.07 -13.52 -6.97
C ASN A 59 -16.93 -12.85 -8.04
N GLU A 60 -16.41 -12.71 -9.26
CA GLU A 60 -17.14 -12.07 -10.34
C GLU A 60 -18.25 -12.97 -10.88
N HIS A 61 -17.96 -14.27 -11.02
CA HIS A 61 -18.96 -15.26 -11.42
C HIS A 61 -20.12 -15.31 -10.41
N VAL A 62 -19.81 -15.39 -9.12
CA VAL A 62 -20.83 -15.37 -8.06
C VAL A 62 -21.55 -14.03 -8.04
N ARG A 63 -20.86 -12.90 -8.26
CA ARG A 63 -21.48 -11.57 -8.31
C ARG A 63 -22.52 -11.50 -9.44
N MET A 64 -22.18 -11.94 -10.64
CA MET A 64 -23.09 -11.98 -11.79
C MET A 64 -24.32 -12.86 -11.54
N GLN A 65 -24.15 -14.02 -10.88
CA GLN A 65 -25.28 -14.89 -10.52
C GLN A 65 -26.12 -14.31 -9.37
N SER A 66 -25.46 -13.70 -8.38
CA SER A 66 -26.10 -13.17 -7.17
C SER A 66 -26.99 -11.97 -7.45
N THR A 67 -26.69 -11.14 -8.46
CA THR A 67 -27.53 -9.97 -8.81
C THR A 67 -28.98 -10.36 -9.08
N ALA A 68 -29.20 -11.46 -9.81
CA ALA A 68 -30.55 -11.96 -10.08
C ALA A 68 -31.24 -12.47 -8.81
N LEU A 69 -30.50 -13.18 -7.95
CA LEU A 69 -31.00 -13.73 -6.69
C LEU A 69 -31.33 -12.62 -5.67
N ILE A 70 -30.49 -11.59 -5.58
CA ILE A 70 -30.68 -10.44 -4.69
C ILE A 70 -31.92 -9.63 -5.09
N ALA A 71 -32.13 -9.40 -6.39
CA ALA A 71 -33.33 -8.73 -6.89
C ALA A 71 -34.62 -9.47 -6.46
N GLN A 72 -34.60 -10.80 -6.48
CA GLN A 72 -35.71 -11.62 -6.02
C GLN A 72 -35.92 -11.56 -4.49
N ILE A 73 -34.83 -11.55 -3.70
CA ILE A 73 -34.90 -11.41 -2.23
C ILE A 73 -35.46 -10.04 -1.85
N MET A 74 -34.96 -8.97 -2.48
CA MET A 74 -35.44 -7.60 -2.24
C MET A 74 -36.92 -7.43 -2.58
N ALA A 75 -37.42 -8.11 -3.62
CA ALA A 75 -38.84 -8.09 -3.98
C ALA A 75 -39.76 -8.80 -2.97
N GLN A 76 -39.20 -9.63 -2.07
CA GLN A 76 -39.97 -10.51 -1.18
C GLN A 76 -39.77 -10.23 0.33
N SER A 77 -38.78 -9.42 0.71
CA SER A 77 -38.41 -9.26 2.13
C SER A 77 -38.97 -7.99 2.79
N VAL A 78 -39.64 -8.16 3.93
CA VAL A 78 -40.08 -7.10 4.88
C VAL A 78 -39.04 -6.90 6.01
N GLN A 79 -37.76 -7.17 5.74
CA GLN A 79 -36.69 -7.16 6.76
C GLN A 79 -36.00 -5.80 6.87
N SER A 80 -35.35 -5.57 8.02
CA SER A 80 -34.51 -4.38 8.19
C SER A 80 -33.31 -4.42 7.23
N HIS A 81 -32.87 -3.25 6.76
CA HIS A 81 -31.82 -3.14 5.74
C HIS A 81 -30.50 -3.82 6.16
N ALA A 82 -30.15 -3.78 7.44
CA ALA A 82 -28.93 -4.37 7.96
C ALA A 82 -28.94 -5.91 7.94
N GLU A 83 -30.07 -6.52 8.35
CA GLU A 83 -30.23 -7.98 8.35
C GLU A 83 -30.24 -8.54 6.93
N LEU A 84 -30.87 -7.83 6.00
CA LEU A 84 -30.86 -8.18 4.58
C LEU A 84 -29.42 -8.24 4.05
N MET A 85 -28.62 -7.21 4.30
CA MET A 85 -27.22 -7.17 3.84
C MET A 85 -26.37 -8.30 4.43
N GLN A 86 -26.58 -8.66 5.70
CA GLN A 86 -25.90 -9.80 6.32
C GLN A 86 -26.31 -11.14 5.69
N SER A 87 -27.60 -11.32 5.37
CA SER A 87 -28.09 -12.53 4.71
C SER A 87 -27.50 -12.68 3.30
N ILE A 88 -27.37 -11.57 2.57
CA ILE A 88 -26.74 -11.54 1.24
C ILE A 88 -25.26 -11.90 1.35
N ALA A 89 -24.53 -11.30 2.29
CA ALA A 89 -23.12 -11.59 2.51
C ALA A 89 -22.87 -13.07 2.86
N ARG A 90 -23.72 -13.66 3.71
CA ARG A 90 -23.63 -15.08 4.07
C ARG A 90 -23.87 -15.99 2.87
N ARG A 91 -24.93 -15.74 2.10
CA ARG A 91 -25.22 -16.50 0.87
C ARG A 91 -24.09 -16.40 -0.14
N TYR A 92 -23.53 -15.20 -0.33
CA TYR A 92 -22.39 -14.99 -1.22
C TYR A 92 -21.18 -15.85 -0.81
N GLN A 93 -20.87 -15.93 0.48
CA GLN A 93 -19.79 -16.78 0.99
C GLN A 93 -20.08 -18.29 0.80
N GLU A 94 -21.33 -18.71 0.98
CA GLU A 94 -21.75 -20.10 0.76
C GLU A 94 -21.64 -20.50 -0.72
N GLU A 95 -21.99 -19.60 -1.65
CA GLU A 95 -21.83 -19.83 -3.09
C GLU A 95 -20.35 -19.90 -3.49
N LEU A 96 -19.50 -19.01 -2.97
CA LEU A 96 -18.06 -19.06 -3.25
C LEU A 96 -17.42 -20.41 -2.89
N ARG A 97 -17.88 -21.05 -1.80
CA ARG A 97 -17.39 -22.38 -1.39
C ARG A 97 -17.72 -23.48 -2.41
N ARG A 98 -18.73 -23.30 -3.26
CA ARG A 98 -19.11 -24.29 -4.28
C ARG A 98 -18.19 -24.27 -5.50
N PHE A 99 -17.49 -23.16 -5.72
CA PHE A 99 -16.57 -23.01 -6.85
C PHE A 99 -15.14 -23.38 -6.46
N THR A 100 -14.34 -23.78 -7.44
CA THR A 100 -12.88 -23.98 -7.30
C THR A 100 -12.17 -23.04 -8.26
N GLY A 101 -11.05 -22.45 -7.86
CA GLY A 101 -10.39 -21.38 -8.64
C GLY A 101 -9.85 -20.24 -7.79
N PHE A 102 -9.43 -19.15 -8.44
CA PHE A 102 -9.00 -17.94 -7.74
C PHE A 102 -10.19 -17.21 -7.12
N GLU A 103 -10.02 -16.82 -5.87
CA GLU A 103 -10.97 -15.99 -5.13
C GLU A 103 -10.23 -14.90 -4.35
N PHE A 104 -10.98 -13.84 -4.07
CA PHE A 104 -10.61 -12.75 -3.20
C PHE A 104 -11.46 -12.83 -1.94
N ALA A 105 -10.80 -12.93 -0.78
CA ALA A 105 -11.47 -12.95 0.51
C ALA A 105 -11.00 -11.80 1.39
N LEU A 106 -11.96 -11.15 2.04
CA LEU A 106 -11.72 -10.17 3.09
C LEU A 106 -11.38 -10.91 4.39
N VAL A 107 -10.12 -10.83 4.82
CA VAL A 107 -9.64 -11.55 6.03
C VAL A 107 -9.66 -10.65 7.26
N HIS A 108 -9.26 -9.39 7.07
CA HIS A 108 -9.28 -8.41 8.15
C HIS A 108 -10.10 -7.20 7.71
N ALA A 109 -11.06 -6.83 8.54
CA ALA A 109 -11.88 -5.66 8.34
C ALA A 109 -11.91 -4.84 9.63
N ARG A 110 -11.06 -3.81 9.69
CA ARG A 110 -11.05 -2.85 10.80
C ARG A 110 -10.71 -1.48 10.26
N THR A 111 -11.71 -0.60 10.18
CA THR A 111 -11.50 0.81 9.83
C THR A 111 -10.35 1.41 10.64
N PRO A 112 -9.32 2.01 10.01
CA PRO A 112 -9.17 2.38 8.59
C PRO A 112 -8.40 1.39 7.69
N CYS A 113 -8.14 0.16 8.15
CA CYS A 113 -7.32 -0.84 7.47
C CYS A 113 -8.12 -2.11 7.11
N PHE A 114 -8.04 -2.50 5.84
CA PHE A 114 -8.64 -3.74 5.35
C PHE A 114 -7.59 -4.60 4.66
N VAL A 115 -7.69 -5.91 4.83
CA VAL A 115 -6.76 -6.89 4.25
C VAL A 115 -7.56 -7.88 3.41
N ILE A 116 -7.24 -7.93 2.12
CA ILE A 116 -7.84 -8.86 1.16
C ILE A 116 -6.77 -9.83 0.71
N TYR A 117 -7.07 -11.13 0.76
CA TYR A 117 -6.21 -12.17 0.20
C TYR A 117 -6.72 -12.58 -1.16
N LYS A 118 -5.78 -12.79 -2.09
CA LYS A 118 -6.01 -13.56 -3.31
C LYS A 118 -5.43 -14.95 -3.10
N HIS A 119 -6.26 -15.97 -3.23
CA HIS A 119 -5.87 -17.35 -3.03
C HIS A 119 -6.59 -18.27 -4.01
N TRP A 120 -6.08 -19.49 -4.16
CA TRP A 120 -6.73 -20.53 -4.95
C TRP A 120 -7.49 -21.47 -4.03
N ARG A 121 -8.76 -21.71 -4.35
CA ARG A 121 -9.62 -22.70 -3.69
C ARG A 121 -9.55 -24.02 -4.45
N ARG A 122 -9.12 -25.10 -3.77
CA ARG A 122 -9.05 -26.46 -4.33
C ARG A 122 -10.32 -27.25 -4.05
N SER A 123 -10.94 -27.04 -2.89
CA SER A 123 -12.20 -27.66 -2.48
C SER A 123 -12.97 -26.72 -1.53
N PRO A 124 -14.22 -27.03 -1.16
CA PRO A 124 -15.00 -26.20 -0.23
C PRO A 124 -14.31 -25.95 1.12
N GLU A 125 -13.60 -26.95 1.66
CA GLU A 125 -12.83 -26.82 2.89
C GLU A 125 -11.36 -26.41 2.65
N ARG A 126 -10.78 -26.77 1.50
CA ARG A 126 -9.35 -26.59 1.24
C ARG A 126 -9.07 -25.34 0.41
N VAL A 127 -8.40 -24.39 1.06
CA VAL A 127 -7.87 -23.16 0.48
C VAL A 127 -6.35 -23.19 0.55
N ASP A 128 -5.69 -22.89 -0.57
CA ASP A 128 -4.23 -22.76 -0.63
C ASP A 128 -3.76 -21.45 0.04
N PRO A 129 -2.49 -21.34 0.48
CA PRO A 129 -1.93 -20.10 1.00
C PRO A 129 -2.12 -18.91 0.04
N PRO A 130 -2.17 -17.67 0.56
CA PRO A 130 -2.41 -16.49 -0.26
C PRO A 130 -1.29 -16.32 -1.29
N LEU A 131 -1.67 -16.16 -2.56
CA LEU A 131 -0.74 -15.84 -3.64
C LEU A 131 -0.34 -14.38 -3.59
N SER A 132 -1.28 -13.50 -3.23
CA SER A 132 -1.02 -12.08 -3.02
C SER A 132 -1.95 -11.52 -1.95
N VAL A 133 -1.47 -10.48 -1.29
CA VAL A 133 -2.21 -9.75 -0.26
C VAL A 133 -2.37 -8.30 -0.71
N TYR A 134 -3.55 -7.74 -0.48
CA TYR A 134 -3.87 -6.36 -0.80
C TYR A 134 -4.29 -5.64 0.47
N TYR A 135 -3.69 -4.48 0.70
CA TYR A 135 -4.02 -3.59 1.79
C TYR A 135 -4.86 -2.44 1.27
N ILE A 136 -5.92 -2.12 2.01
CA ILE A 136 -6.70 -0.90 1.79
C ILE A 136 -6.55 -0.05 3.03
N ILE A 137 -5.80 1.04 2.89
CA ILE A 137 -5.48 1.97 3.98
C ILE A 137 -5.78 3.38 3.48
N ASN A 138 -6.57 4.14 4.25
CA ASN A 138 -7.00 5.49 3.87
C ASN A 138 -7.64 5.55 2.47
N ASP A 139 -8.50 4.56 2.19
CA ASP A 139 -9.19 4.34 0.92
C ASP A 139 -8.27 4.10 -0.30
N CYS A 140 -6.97 3.90 -0.08
CA CYS A 140 -6.01 3.59 -1.12
C CYS A 140 -5.69 2.10 -1.09
N ILE A 141 -5.66 1.48 -2.27
CA ILE A 141 -5.38 0.07 -2.45
C ILE A 141 -3.91 -0.10 -2.83
N TYR A 142 -3.22 -0.97 -2.09
CA TYR A 142 -1.82 -1.32 -2.27
C TYR A 142 -1.68 -2.83 -2.38
N GLN A 143 -0.83 -3.29 -3.29
CA GLN A 143 -0.36 -4.68 -3.25
C GLN A 143 0.74 -4.80 -2.19
N ALA A 144 0.61 -5.78 -1.30
CA ALA A 144 1.63 -6.08 -0.31
C ALA A 144 2.89 -6.63 -1.01
N PRO A 145 4.07 -6.02 -0.82
CA PRO A 145 5.31 -6.61 -1.30
C PRO A 145 5.68 -7.84 -0.47
N ASP A 146 6.41 -8.76 -1.09
CA ASP A 146 7.02 -9.87 -0.36
C ASP A 146 8.16 -9.37 0.57
N LEU A 147 8.37 -10.10 1.67
CA LEU A 147 9.42 -9.79 2.64
C LEU A 147 10.79 -9.80 1.98
N TYR A 148 11.04 -10.75 1.09
CA TYR A 148 12.30 -10.82 0.34
C TYR A 148 12.53 -9.55 -0.50
N THR A 149 11.50 -9.05 -1.17
CA THR A 149 11.59 -7.81 -1.97
C THR A 149 11.91 -6.60 -1.11
N ILE A 150 11.31 -6.49 0.08
CA ILE A 150 11.61 -5.38 1.01
C ILE A 150 13.07 -5.45 1.47
N LEU A 151 13.51 -6.63 1.92
CA LEU A 151 14.86 -6.82 2.46
C LEU A 151 15.94 -6.60 1.40
N SER A 152 15.77 -7.21 0.22
CA SER A 152 16.70 -7.06 -0.90
C SER A 152 16.81 -5.60 -1.35
N THR A 153 15.68 -4.89 -1.48
CA THR A 153 15.68 -3.48 -1.88
C THR A 153 16.39 -2.61 -0.85
N ARG A 154 16.11 -2.81 0.45
CA ARG A 154 16.78 -2.04 1.51
C ARG A 154 18.29 -2.30 1.56
N LEU A 155 18.70 -3.57 1.48
CA LEU A 155 20.11 -3.95 1.45
C LEU A 155 20.80 -3.34 0.22
N GLN A 156 20.18 -3.42 -0.95
CA GLN A 156 20.71 -2.86 -2.18
C GLN A 156 20.86 -1.34 -2.10
N SER A 157 19.87 -0.63 -1.54
CA SER A 157 19.96 0.83 -1.33
C SER A 157 21.09 1.18 -0.36
N SER A 158 21.27 0.44 0.73
CA SER A 158 22.37 0.65 1.67
C SER A 158 23.73 0.41 1.02
N MET A 159 23.88 -0.69 0.28
CA MET A 159 25.13 -1.03 -0.42
C MET A 159 25.45 -0.03 -1.53
N MET A 160 24.43 0.43 -2.27
CA MET A 160 24.58 1.49 -3.27
C MET A 160 25.02 2.80 -2.64
N GLY A 161 24.44 3.17 -1.49
CA GLY A 161 24.88 4.33 -0.71
C GLY A 161 26.35 4.22 -0.30
N LEU A 162 26.75 3.09 0.29
CA LEU A 162 28.15 2.85 0.68
C LEU A 162 29.10 2.90 -0.52
N LYS A 163 28.77 2.20 -1.61
CA LYS A 163 29.56 2.21 -2.84
C LYS A 163 29.75 3.64 -3.35
N LYS A 164 28.65 4.40 -3.45
CA LYS A 164 28.68 5.80 -3.91
C LYS A 164 29.55 6.67 -2.98
N THR A 165 29.43 6.50 -1.67
CA THR A 165 30.28 7.25 -0.72
C THR A 165 31.75 6.89 -0.86
N LEU A 166 32.10 5.61 -1.02
CA LEU A 166 33.49 5.16 -1.18
C LEU A 166 34.08 5.60 -2.52
N GLU A 167 33.29 5.58 -3.60
CA GLU A 167 33.70 6.10 -4.90
C GLU A 167 33.99 7.60 -4.81
N LEU A 168 33.08 8.38 -4.22
CA LEU A 168 33.28 9.82 -4.01
C LEU A 168 34.51 10.11 -3.13
N GLN A 169 34.71 9.37 -2.04
CA GLN A 169 35.88 9.51 -1.16
C GLN A 169 37.17 9.10 -1.87
N ARG A 170 37.13 8.11 -2.75
CA ARG A 170 38.28 7.67 -3.54
C ARG A 170 38.65 8.68 -4.62
N GLU A 171 37.66 9.29 -5.27
CA GLU A 171 37.85 10.38 -6.21
C GLU A 171 38.44 11.63 -5.54
N HIS A 172 37.95 11.98 -4.34
CA HIS A 172 38.38 13.15 -3.57
C HIS A 172 39.37 12.81 -2.45
N ARG A 173 40.16 11.73 -2.61
CA ARG A 173 41.06 11.22 -1.56
C ARG A 173 42.09 12.28 -1.16
N SER A 174 42.44 12.32 0.13
CA SER A 174 43.54 13.15 0.61
C SER A 174 44.88 12.66 0.05
N THR A 175 45.78 13.60 -0.23
CA THR A 175 47.12 13.28 -0.72
C THR A 175 47.94 12.68 0.43
N PHE A 176 48.64 11.57 0.16
CA PHE A 176 49.53 10.95 1.13
C PHE A 176 51.00 11.28 0.81
N THR A 177 51.75 11.75 1.80
CA THR A 177 53.20 11.94 1.72
C THR A 177 53.89 11.21 2.87
N PRO A 178 54.91 10.37 2.64
CA PRO A 178 55.56 9.56 3.69
C PRO A 178 56.09 10.34 4.91
N ARG A 179 56.42 11.63 4.73
CA ARG A 179 56.91 12.51 5.81
C ARG A 179 55.79 13.17 6.63
N ARG A 180 54.59 13.35 6.07
CA ARG A 180 53.49 14.13 6.67
C ARG A 180 52.22 13.30 6.90
N GLY A 181 52.14 12.09 6.34
CA GLY A 181 50.94 11.26 6.34
C GLY A 181 49.91 11.75 5.32
N TYR A 182 48.63 11.45 5.61
CA TYR A 182 47.49 11.97 4.84
C TYR A 182 47.25 13.44 5.17
N TYR A 183 47.16 14.30 4.16
CA TYR A 183 46.76 15.69 4.31
C TYR A 183 45.77 16.08 3.22
N GLY A 184 44.63 16.64 3.63
CA GLY A 184 43.59 17.14 2.74
C GLY A 184 43.50 18.67 2.82
N ARG A 185 42.89 19.31 1.81
CA ARG A 185 42.32 20.66 1.98
C ARG A 185 41.06 20.50 2.80
N PHE A 186 41.20 20.50 4.12
CA PHE A 186 40.06 20.76 4.98
C PHE A 186 39.69 22.23 4.75
N LEU A 187 38.48 22.49 4.26
CA LEU A 187 37.90 23.82 4.37
C LEU A 187 37.71 24.02 5.87
N VAL A 188 38.67 24.69 6.51
CA VAL A 188 38.47 25.22 7.85
C VAL A 188 37.34 26.23 7.69
N ALA A 189 36.16 25.91 8.22
CA ALA A 189 35.18 26.96 8.46
C ALA A 189 35.90 27.94 9.40
N GLU A 190 36.08 29.18 8.96
CA GLU A 190 36.60 30.25 9.79
C GLU A 190 35.59 30.51 10.92
N ASP A 191 35.59 29.66 11.93
CA ASP A 191 34.82 29.85 13.14
C ASP A 191 35.50 30.96 13.96
N ALA A 192 34.99 32.18 13.77
CA ALA A 192 34.66 33.13 14.83
C ALA A 192 35.72 33.48 15.90
N GLU A 193 37.00 33.62 15.57
CA GLU A 193 38.02 34.20 16.47
C GLU A 193 38.43 35.63 16.06
N GLN A 194 37.46 36.53 15.82
CA GLN A 194 37.74 37.97 15.64
C GLN A 194 37.05 38.90 16.64
N ASP A 195 36.13 38.42 17.50
CA ASP A 195 35.38 39.31 18.41
C ASP A 195 35.94 39.48 19.84
N GLU A 196 36.96 38.71 20.26
CA GLU A 196 37.50 38.85 21.63
C GLU A 196 38.62 39.90 21.79
N LYS A 197 39.12 40.53 20.70
CA LYS A 197 40.27 41.46 20.79
C LYS A 197 39.92 42.94 20.88
N ALA A 198 38.64 43.31 20.90
CA ALA A 198 38.20 44.71 20.88
C ALA A 198 37.73 45.27 22.24
N THR A 199 37.96 44.58 23.37
CA THR A 199 37.60 45.14 24.68
C THR A 199 38.65 44.81 25.74
N SER A 200 39.71 45.62 25.77
CA SER A 200 40.44 45.89 27.01
C SER A 200 40.62 47.41 27.13
N PRO A 201 40.20 48.06 28.23
CA PRO A 201 40.33 49.49 28.41
C PRO A 201 41.77 49.81 28.86
N SER A 202 42.46 50.68 28.12
CA SER A 202 43.72 51.27 28.58
C SER A 202 43.41 52.43 29.52
N ASP A 203 43.33 52.13 30.82
CA ASP A 203 43.39 53.12 31.90
C ASP A 203 44.84 53.50 32.23
N ALA A 204 45.01 54.79 32.51
CA ALA A 204 46.02 55.44 33.36
C ALA A 204 47.52 55.40 32.97
N SER A 205 48.03 56.52 32.47
CA SER A 205 48.94 57.44 33.20
C SER A 205 49.22 58.70 32.38
#